data_AF-A0A1Q7HWB8-F1
#
_entry.id   AF-A0A1Q7HWB8-F1
#
_cell.length_a   1.000
_cell.length_b   1.000
_cell.length_c   1.000
_cell.angle_alpha   90.00
_cell.angle_beta   90.00
_cell.angle_gamma   90.00
#
_symmetry.space_group_name_H-M   'P 1'
#
loop_
_entity.id
_entity.type
_entity.pdbx_description
1 polymer ?
#
loop_
_entity_poly.entity_id
_entity_poly.type
_entity_poly.pdbx_seq_one_letter_code
_entity_poly.pdbx_strand_id
1 'polypeptide(L)' 'MPNLGAPEIILILAIVLIVFGAGKLPDVMSQLGRGVREFRDSASGKDEDKTVTKTTTEPKP' A
#
# COMPACT_ATOMS: atom_id res chain seq x y z
N MET A 1 3.54 -30.35 -10.78
CA MET A 1 4.17 -29.08 -10.36
C MET A 1 3.15 -28.34 -9.52
N PRO A 2 3.50 -27.81 -8.33
CA PRO A 2 2.56 -26.99 -7.57
C PRO A 2 2.21 -25.76 -8.39
N ASN A 3 0.96 -25.71 -8.85
CA ASN A 3 0.44 -24.57 -9.59
C ASN A 3 0.08 -23.51 -8.56
N LEU A 4 0.82 -22.41 -8.54
CA LEU A 4 0.47 -21.23 -7.75
C LEU A 4 -0.76 -20.57 -8.37
N GLY A 5 -1.92 -21.17 -8.13
CA GLY A 5 -3.20 -20.64 -8.57
C GLY A 5 -3.65 -19.50 -7.67
N ALA A 6 -4.74 -18.85 -8.09
CA ALA A 6 -5.46 -17.91 -7.23
C ALA A 6 -5.75 -18.45 -5.81
N PRO A 7 -6.14 -19.73 -5.59
CA PRO A 7 -6.40 -20.22 -4.23
C PRO A 7 -5.17 -20.27 -3.34
N GLU A 8 -4.00 -20.70 -3.85
CA GLU A 8 -2.75 -20.72 -3.07
C GLU A 8 -2.32 -19.29 -2.67
N ILE A 9 -2.44 -18.32 -3.58
CA ILE A 9 -2.13 -16.92 -3.29
C ILE A 9 -3.04 -16.37 -2.19
N ILE A 10 -4.35 -16.68 -2.24
CA ILE A 10 -5.30 -16.27 -1.20
C ILE A 10 -4.94 -16.90 0.15
N LEU A 11 -4.54 -18.17 0.19
CA LEU A 11 -4.14 -18.84 1.43
C LEU A 11 -2.90 -18.19 2.07
N ILE A 12 -1.89 -17.88 1.27
CA ILE A 12 -0.68 -17.18 1.74
C ILE A 12 -1.06 -15.78 2.25
N LEU A 13 -1.88 -15.05 1.50
CA LEU A 13 -2.36 -13.74 1.90
C LEU A 13 -3.12 -13.82 3.24
N ALA A 14 -3.96 -14.82 3.44
CA ALA A 14 -4.67 -15.03 4.70
C ALA A 14 -3.70 -15.23 5.88
N ILE A 15 -2.63 -16.01 5.72
CA ILE A 15 -1.59 -16.20 6.76
C ILE A 15 -0.90 -14.87 7.07
N VAL A 16 -0.51 -14.12 6.04
CA VAL A 16 0.10 -12.78 6.20
C VAL A 16 -0.87 -11.84 6.92
N LEU A 17 -2.16 -11.86 6.57
CA LEU A 17 -3.18 -11.05 7.24
C LEU A 17 -3.39 -11.43 8.71
N ILE A 18 -3.20 -12.69 9.09
CA ILE A 18 -3.27 -13.10 10.50
C ILE A 18 -2.06 -12.58 11.27
N VAL A 19 -0.86 -12.66 10.68
CA VAL A 19 0.39 -12.21 11.32
C VAL A 19 0.45 -10.69 11.44
N PHE A 20 0.11 -9.97 10.37
CA PHE A 20 0.23 -8.51 10.31
C PHE A 20 -1.08 -7.79 10.67
N GLY A 21 -2.24 -8.42 10.47
CA GLY A 21 -3.56 -7.82 10.63
C GLY A 21 -4.11 -7.21 9.33
N ALA A 22 -5.43 -7.34 9.11
CA ALA A 22 -6.14 -6.77 7.96
C ALA A 22 -6.03 -5.24 7.81
N GLY A 23 -5.83 -4.52 8.92
CA GLY A 23 -5.66 -3.07 8.90
C GLY A 23 -4.23 -2.60 8.59
N LYS A 24 -3.21 -3.43 8.84
CA LYS A 24 -1.79 -3.03 8.67
C LYS A 24 -1.32 -3.16 7.23
N LEU A 25 -1.80 -4.17 6.52
CA LEU A 25 -1.47 -4.37 5.11
C LEU A 25 -1.83 -3.16 4.22
N PRO A 26 -3.04 -2.59 4.26
CA PRO A 26 -3.39 -1.41 3.46
C PRO A 26 -2.64 -0.15 3.89
N ASP A 27 -2.29 0.00 5.18
CA ASP A 27 -1.51 1.13 5.67
C ASP A 27 -0.07 1.10 5.11
N VAL A 28 0.59 -0.06 5.20
CA VAL A 28 1.93 -0.28 4.63
C VAL A 28 1.93 -0.11 3.11
N MET A 29 0.92 -0.64 2.42
CA MET A 29 0.75 -0.47 0.97
C MET A 29 0.48 0.98 0.57
N SER A 30 -0.29 1.73 1.35
CA SER A 30 -0.56 3.16 1.12
C SER A 30 0.72 3.99 1.22
N GLN A 31 1.51 3.75 2.26
CA GLN A 31 2.79 4.44 2.47
C GLN A 31 3.82 4.08 1.39
N LEU A 32 3.97 2.78 1.07
CA LEU A 32 4.81 2.32 -0.02
C LEU A 32 4.35 2.86 -1.38
N GLY A 33 3.05 2.86 -1.64
CA GLY A 33 2.47 3.32 -2.90
C GLY A 33 2.74 4.82 -3.15
N ARG A 34 2.68 5.64 -2.10
CA ARG A 34 3.08 7.06 -2.17
C ARG A 34 4.56 7.20 -2.51
N GLY A 35 5.44 6.48 -1.81
CA GLY A 35 6.88 6.53 -2.09
C GLY A 35 7.27 6.02 -3.48
N VAL A 36 6.64 4.94 -3.96
CA VAL A 36 6.84 4.43 -5.33
C VAL A 36 6.34 5.44 -6.36
N ARG A 37 5.24 6.14 -6.07
CA ARG A 37 4.70 7.15 -6.97
C ARG A 37 5.61 8.38 -7.04
N GLU A 38 6.05 8.90 -5.91
CA GLU A 38 7.03 9.99 -5.84
C GLU A 38 8.33 9.61 -6.55
N PHE A 39 8.84 8.39 -6.34
CA PHE A 39 10.01 7.88 -7.05
C PHE A 39 9.80 7.84 -8.57
N ARG A 40 8.64 7.37 -9.04
CA ARG A 40 8.31 7.35 -10.48
C ARG A 40 8.17 8.75 -11.06
N ASP A 41 7.55 9.66 -10.33
CA ASP A 41 7.28 11.03 -10.78
C ASP A 41 8.62 11.80 -10.91
N SER A 42 9.51 11.70 -9.91
CA SER A 42 10.88 12.24 -9.97
C SER A 42 11.73 11.56 -11.05
N ALA A 43 11.66 10.24 -11.20
CA ALA A 43 12.41 9.51 -12.22
C ALA A 43 11.94 9.82 -13.65
N SER A 44 10.69 10.26 -13.81
CA SER A 44 10.10 10.60 -15.12
C SER A 44 10.21 12.10 -15.45
N GLY A 45 10.84 12.91 -14.60
CA GLY A 45 10.99 14.36 -14.79
C GLY A 45 9.66 15.12 -14.77
N LYS A 46 8.60 14.54 -14.20
CA LYS A 46 7.31 15.20 -13.99
C LYS A 46 7.31 15.86 -12.62
N ASP A 47 7.95 17.02 -12.54
CA ASP A 47 7.79 17.93 -11.40
C ASP A 47 6.42 18.61 -11.48
N GLU A 48 5.34 17.87 -11.23
CA GLU A 48 4.03 18.45 -11.04
C GLU A 48 3.54 18.24 -9.61
N ASP A 49 3.70 19.31 -8.84
CA ASP A 49 2.99 19.70 -7.62
C ASP A 49 1.69 18.90 -7.38
N LYS A 50 1.79 17.87 -6.54
CA LYS A 50 0.65 17.28 -5.87
C LYS A 50 0.99 17.00 -4.41
N THR A 51 0.88 18.06 -3.62
CA THR A 51 0.68 17.97 -2.17
C THR A 51 -0.55 17.12 -1.90
N VAL A 52 -0.38 15.85 -1.49
CA VAL A 52 -1.51 14.99 -1.10
C VAL A 52 -2.02 15.42 0.26
N THR A 53 -3.02 16.29 0.21
CA THR A 53 -4.00 16.61 1.25
C THR A 53 -4.31 15.46 2.21
N LYS A 54 -3.98 15.70 3.48
CA LYS A 54 -4.75 15.45 4.72
C LYS A 54 -5.59 14.17 4.81
N THR A 55 -5.11 13.22 5.62
CA THR A 55 -5.94 12.54 6.63
C THR A 55 -5.07 12.19 7.85
N THR A 56 -4.68 13.22 8.62
CA THR A 56 -4.64 13.05 10.08
C THR A 56 -6.09 13.10 10.50
N THR A 57 -6.59 12.00 11.05
CA THR A 57 -7.83 11.95 11.82
C THR A 57 -7.60 12.80 13.06
N GLU A 58 -7.72 14.12 12.90
CA GLU A 58 -7.79 15.06 14.00
C GLU A 58 -9.23 14.98 14.55
N PRO A 59 -9.43 14.64 15.83
CA PRO A 59 -10.75 14.62 16.43
C PRO A 59 -11.29 16.05 16.48
N LYS A 60 -12.50 16.23 15.98
CA LYS A 60 -13.30 17.47 16.02
C LYS A 60 -13.70 17.78 17.48
N PRO A 61 -13.83 19.08 17.88
CA PRO A 61 -13.37 19.66 19.15
C PRO A 61 -14.13 19.24 20.41
#